data_AF-A0A914SJZ3-F1
#
_entry.id   AF-A0A914SJZ3-F1
#
_cell.length_a   1.000
_cell.length_b   1.000
_cell.length_c   1.000
_cell.angle_alpha   90.00
_cell.angle_beta   90.00
_cell.angle_gamma   90.00
#
_symmetry.space_group_name_H-M   'P 1'
#
loop_
_entity.id
_entity.type
_entity.pdbx_description
1 polymer ?
#
loop_
_entity_poly.entity_id
_entity_poly.type
_entity_poly.pdbx_seq_one_letter_code
_entity_poly.pdbx_strand_id
1 'polypeptide(L)'
;NFRFLSALFWNYLFQFQFDRVSSGKYTIGLGQREMAFCADNEDIASICMTVLANLLERYEINISTVGFLAVGTETLIDKSKGVKTQLMELFGANTDIEGVDVKNACFGGTQALFHAVDWVYANW
;
A
#
# COMPACT_ATOMS: atom_id res chain seq x y z
N ASN A 1 -15.60 -6.80 -8.93
CA ASN A 1 -15.49 -5.33 -9.08
C ASN A 1 -15.32 -4.68 -7.71
N PHE A 2 -14.16 -4.87 -7.09
CA PHE A 2 -13.76 -4.18 -5.86
C PHE A 2 -12.83 -3.03 -6.24
N ARG A 3 -13.39 -1.84 -6.47
CA ARG A 3 -12.60 -0.61 -6.57
C ARG A 3 -12.76 0.15 -5.26
N PHE A 4 -11.80 0.00 -4.34
CA PHE A 4 -11.75 0.77 -3.09
C PHE A 4 -10.80 1.97 -3.13
N LEU A 5 -10.38 2.41 -4.33
CA LEU A 5 -9.54 3.60 -4.49
C LEU A 5 -10.39 4.74 -5.04
N SER A 6 -10.85 5.61 -4.14
CA SER A 6 -11.33 6.96 -4.42
C SER A 6 -10.40 7.96 -3.75
N ALA A 7 -9.11 7.93 -4.09
CA ALA A 7 -8.17 8.90 -3.56
C ALA A 7 -8.70 10.32 -3.84
N LEU A 8 -9.01 11.04 -2.76
CA LEU A 8 -9.37 12.44 -2.82
C LEU A 8 -8.08 13.24 -3.01
N PHE A 9 -8.10 14.17 -3.95
CA PHE A 9 -6.95 15.03 -4.23
C PHE A 9 -7.22 16.44 -3.74
N TRP A 10 -6.27 17.00 -2.99
CA TRP A 10 -6.21 18.43 -2.71
C TRP A 10 -5.16 19.09 -3.59
N ASN A 11 -5.52 20.22 -4.18
CA ASN A 11 -4.61 21.02 -4.98
C ASN A 11 -3.90 22.08 -4.13
N TYR A 12 -2.57 22.09 -4.16
CA TYR A 12 -1.75 23.01 -3.35
C TYR A 12 -1.80 24.48 -3.80
N LEU A 13 -2.41 24.78 -4.96
CA LEU A 13 -2.58 26.15 -5.45
C LEU A 13 -3.35 27.05 -4.46
N PHE A 14 -4.20 26.50 -3.60
CA PHE A 14 -4.97 27.29 -2.63
C PHE A 14 -4.54 27.05 -1.17
N GLN A 15 -3.77 26.00 -0.90
CA GLN A 15 -3.39 25.58 0.46
C GLN A 15 -2.53 26.64 1.17
N PHE A 16 -1.66 27.35 0.45
CA PHE A 16 -0.80 28.36 1.06
C PHE A 16 -1.60 29.53 1.67
N GLN A 17 -2.78 29.85 1.09
CA GLN A 17 -3.67 30.87 1.62
C GLN A 17 -4.38 30.39 2.89
N PHE A 18 -4.84 29.14 2.89
CA PHE A 18 -5.49 28.51 4.04
C PHE A 18 -4.54 28.45 5.25
N ASP A 19 -3.32 27.97 5.04
CA ASP A 19 -2.30 27.84 6.10
C ASP A 19 -1.58 29.16 6.44
N ARG A 20 -1.91 30.26 5.75
CA ARG A 20 -1.29 31.59 5.92
C ARG A 20 0.23 31.56 5.79
N VAL A 21 0.74 30.80 4.82
CA VAL A 21 2.17 30.70 4.51
C VAL A 21 2.51 31.45 3.22
N SER A 22 3.81 31.65 2.96
CA SER A 22 4.26 32.33 1.75
C SER A 22 3.81 31.60 0.49
N SER A 23 3.45 32.38 -0.53
CA SER A 23 3.19 31.85 -1.87
C SER A 23 4.40 31.06 -2.37
N GLY A 24 4.13 29.91 -3.00
CA GLY A 24 5.18 29.03 -3.50
C GLY A 24 5.83 28.12 -2.45
N LYS A 25 5.50 28.21 -1.15
CA LYS A 25 6.09 27.32 -0.13
C LYS A 25 5.91 25.83 -0.48
N TYR A 26 4.71 25.44 -0.90
CA TYR A 26 4.40 24.05 -1.25
C TYR A 26 4.80 23.70 -2.68
N THR A 27 4.48 24.57 -3.64
CA THR A 27 4.69 24.29 -5.07
C THR A 27 6.13 24.46 -5.53
N ILE A 28 6.87 25.41 -4.97
CA ILE A 28 8.28 25.68 -5.29
C ILE A 28 9.18 25.11 -4.20
N GLY A 29 8.90 25.42 -2.92
CA GLY A 29 9.73 24.98 -1.80
C GLY A 29 9.76 23.46 -1.61
N LEU A 30 8.59 22.80 -1.66
CA LEU A 30 8.48 21.34 -1.59
C LEU A 30 8.35 20.66 -2.96
N GLY A 31 8.11 21.43 -4.03
CA GLY A 31 7.90 20.89 -5.37
C GLY A 31 6.57 20.12 -5.55
N GLN A 32 5.62 20.24 -4.63
CA GLN A 32 4.37 19.47 -4.62
C GLN A 32 3.23 20.25 -5.26
N ARG A 33 2.45 19.59 -6.14
CA ARG A 33 1.29 20.20 -6.82
C ARG A 33 -0.04 19.75 -6.23
N GLU A 34 -0.12 18.47 -5.88
CA GLU A 34 -1.33 17.85 -5.35
C GLU A 34 -0.93 16.87 -4.26
N MET A 35 -1.86 16.60 -3.34
CA MET A 35 -1.72 15.58 -2.31
C MET A 35 -2.97 14.71 -2.29
N ALA A 36 -2.74 13.40 -2.34
CA ALA A 36 -3.78 12.42 -2.09
C ALA A 36 -3.90 12.16 -0.58
N PHE A 37 -5.13 11.93 -0.12
CA PHE A 37 -5.41 11.53 1.25
C PHE A 37 -6.56 10.51 1.25
N CYS A 38 -6.64 9.72 2.32
CA CYS A 38 -7.71 8.74 2.49
C CYS A 38 -8.98 9.45 2.98
N ALA A 39 -10.13 9.10 2.41
CA ALA A 39 -11.42 9.42 3.01
C ALA A 39 -11.69 8.53 4.25
N ASP A 40 -12.73 8.82 5.02
CA ASP A 40 -13.06 8.11 6.26
C ASP A 40 -13.29 6.59 6.08
N ASN A 41 -13.58 6.17 4.86
CA ASN A 41 -13.83 4.77 4.47
C ASN A 41 -12.64 4.10 3.77
N GLU A 42 -11.48 4.76 3.72
CA GLU A 42 -10.26 4.24 3.11
C GLU A 42 -9.14 4.15 4.13
N ASP A 43 -8.40 3.05 4.07
CA ASP A 43 -7.21 2.83 4.88
C ASP A 43 -6.15 2.05 4.08
N ILE A 44 -5.04 1.73 4.72
CA ILE A 44 -3.97 0.97 4.05
C ILE A 44 -4.45 -0.42 3.59
N ALA A 45 -5.37 -1.07 4.31
CA ALA A 45 -5.88 -2.38 3.93
C ALA A 45 -6.75 -2.26 2.67
N SER A 46 -7.66 -1.29 2.60
CA SER A 46 -8.52 -1.08 1.42
C SER A 46 -7.71 -0.69 0.17
N ILE A 47 -6.67 0.15 0.35
CA ILE A 47 -5.73 0.52 -0.71
C ILE A 47 -4.99 -0.72 -1.21
N CYS A 48 -4.37 -1.48 -0.31
CA CYS A 48 -3.63 -2.70 -0.67
C CYS A 48 -4.53 -3.75 -1.32
N MET A 49 -5.74 -3.97 -0.81
CA MET A 49 -6.74 -4.88 -1.41
C MET A 49 -7.06 -4.47 -2.86
N THR A 50 -7.25 -3.18 -3.11
CA THR A 50 -7.53 -2.68 -4.47
C THR A 50 -6.36 -2.88 -5.40
N VAL A 51 -5.13 -2.55 -4.96
CA VAL A 51 -3.93 -2.72 -5.78
C VAL A 51 -3.69 -4.20 -6.08
N LEU A 52 -3.78 -5.07 -5.07
CA LEU A 52 -3.58 -6.51 -5.22
C LEU A 52 -4.65 -7.13 -6.13
N ALA A 53 -5.93 -6.84 -5.92
CA ALA A 53 -7.00 -7.34 -6.78
C ALA A 53 -6.82 -6.90 -8.24
N ASN A 54 -6.49 -5.63 -8.47
CA ASN A 54 -6.21 -5.11 -9.82
C ASN A 54 -4.99 -5.78 -10.44
N LEU A 55 -3.94 -6.06 -9.68
CA LEU A 55 -2.74 -6.72 -10.17
C LEU A 55 -3.05 -8.17 -10.58
N LEU A 56 -3.74 -8.93 -9.72
CA LEU A 56 -4.13 -10.31 -9.99
C LEU A 56 -5.02 -10.39 -11.25
N GLU A 57 -6.00 -9.49 -11.37
CA GLU A 57 -6.93 -9.45 -12.50
C GLU A 57 -6.24 -9.03 -13.81
N ARG A 58 -5.45 -7.94 -13.80
CA ARG A 58 -4.83 -7.40 -15.03
C ARG A 58 -3.75 -8.29 -15.62
N TYR A 59 -3.04 -9.03 -14.77
CA TYR A 59 -1.96 -9.93 -15.21
C TYR A 59 -2.39 -11.40 -15.22
N GLU A 60 -3.69 -11.68 -14.98
CA GLU A 60 -4.27 -13.02 -14.97
C GLU A 60 -3.47 -14.01 -14.10
N ILE A 61 -3.01 -13.55 -12.94
CA ILE A 61 -2.17 -14.35 -12.04
C ILE A 61 -3.03 -15.39 -11.34
N ASN A 62 -2.64 -16.66 -11.45
CA ASN A 62 -3.28 -17.72 -10.69
C ASN A 62 -2.94 -17.58 -9.20
N ILE A 63 -3.95 -17.29 -8.38
CA ILE A 63 -3.78 -17.13 -6.92
C ILE A 63 -3.22 -18.38 -6.23
N SER A 64 -3.39 -19.57 -6.80
CA SER A 64 -2.84 -20.83 -6.26
C SER A 64 -1.33 -20.98 -6.47
N THR A 65 -0.71 -20.16 -7.33
CA THR A 65 0.74 -20.20 -7.57
C THR A 65 1.52 -19.21 -6.72
N VAL A 66 0.85 -18.37 -5.94
CA VAL A 66 1.50 -17.41 -5.04
C VAL A 66 1.85 -18.12 -3.74
N GLY A 67 3.14 -18.15 -3.39
CA GLY A 67 3.64 -18.77 -2.16
C GLY A 67 4.17 -17.79 -1.10
N PHE A 68 4.33 -16.50 -1.45
CA PHE A 68 4.84 -15.49 -0.53
C PHE A 68 4.13 -14.15 -0.71
N LEU A 69 3.74 -13.54 0.42
CA LEU A 69 3.14 -12.21 0.47
C LEU A 69 3.62 -11.47 1.72
N ALA A 70 4.34 -10.36 1.52
CA ALA A 70 4.76 -9.46 2.58
C ALA A 70 4.24 -8.03 2.34
N VAL A 71 3.94 -7.33 3.42
CA VAL A 71 3.45 -5.93 3.37
C VAL A 71 4.44 -5.03 4.08
N GLY A 72 5.13 -4.17 3.33
CA GLY A 72 5.96 -3.12 3.92
C GLY A 72 5.11 -1.91 4.28
N THR A 73 5.03 -1.55 5.56
CA THR A 73 4.22 -0.41 5.99
C THR A 73 4.76 0.22 7.28
N GLU A 74 4.63 1.52 7.46
CA GLU A 74 4.80 2.19 8.76
C GLU A 74 3.48 2.50 9.47
N THR A 75 2.36 2.53 8.74
CA THR A 75 1.02 2.75 9.29
C THR A 75 0.47 1.49 9.97
N LEU A 76 0.05 1.61 11.23
CA LEU A 76 -0.42 0.49 12.03
C LEU A 76 -1.95 0.55 12.17
N ILE A 77 -2.66 -0.47 11.69
CA ILE A 77 -4.09 -0.65 11.98
C ILE A 77 -4.26 -1.37 13.31
N ASP A 78 -3.50 -2.46 13.51
CA ASP A 78 -3.53 -3.27 14.72
C ASP A 78 -2.11 -3.64 15.16
N LYS A 79 -1.87 -3.74 16.48
CA LYS A 79 -0.55 -4.03 17.06
C LYS A 79 -0.11 -5.49 16.93
N SER A 80 -1.04 -6.39 16.64
CA SER A 80 -0.83 -7.84 16.59
C SER A 80 -1.21 -8.42 15.23
N LYS A 81 -2.32 -7.97 14.64
CA LYS A 81 -2.83 -8.45 13.35
C LYS A 81 -2.27 -7.60 12.20
N GLY A 82 -1.38 -8.20 11.41
CA GLY A 82 -0.82 -7.55 10.21
C GLY A 82 -1.84 -7.37 9.08
N VAL A 83 -1.64 -6.34 8.26
CA VAL A 83 -2.43 -6.04 7.05
C VAL A 83 -2.41 -7.22 6.09
N LYS A 84 -1.31 -7.97 6.02
CA LYS A 84 -1.20 -9.21 5.24
C LYS A 84 -2.37 -10.16 5.46
N THR A 85 -2.86 -10.28 6.70
CA THR A 85 -3.97 -11.18 7.04
C THR A 85 -5.30 -10.78 6.41
N GLN A 86 -5.55 -9.48 6.19
CA GLN A 86 -6.72 -9.00 5.45
C GLN A 86 -6.56 -9.27 3.96
N LEU A 87 -5.35 -9.12 3.41
CA LEU A 87 -5.07 -9.43 2.01
C LEU A 87 -5.26 -10.90 1.65
N MET A 88 -5.10 -11.81 2.62
CA MET A 88 -5.34 -13.24 2.42
C MET A 88 -6.77 -13.55 1.97
N GLU A 89 -7.75 -12.67 2.23
CA GLU A 89 -9.13 -12.82 1.74
C GLU A 89 -9.21 -12.92 0.21
N LEU A 90 -8.26 -12.33 -0.52
CA LEU A 90 -8.21 -12.39 -1.99
C LEU A 90 -7.66 -13.72 -2.55
N PHE A 91 -7.06 -14.57 -1.71
CA PHE A 91 -6.44 -15.83 -2.12
C PHE A 91 -7.37 -17.05 -1.96
N GLY A 92 -8.59 -16.84 -1.45
CA GLY A 92 -9.63 -17.87 -1.40
C GLY A 92 -9.18 -19.13 -0.66
N ALA A 93 -9.07 -20.25 -1.37
CA ALA A 93 -8.65 -21.53 -0.80
C ALA A 93 -7.12 -21.67 -0.63
N ASN A 94 -6.31 -20.79 -1.22
CA ASN A 94 -4.86 -20.83 -1.05
C ASN A 94 -4.48 -20.18 0.29
N THR A 95 -4.30 -21.02 1.32
CA THR A 95 -3.91 -20.59 2.66
C THR A 95 -2.41 -20.74 2.93
N ASP A 96 -1.67 -21.43 2.05
CA ASP A 96 -0.25 -21.74 2.21
C ASP A 96 0.61 -20.64 1.55
N ILE A 97 0.56 -19.45 2.16
CA ILE A 97 1.28 -18.27 1.69
C ILE A 97 2.10 -17.71 2.85
N GLU A 98 3.42 -17.80 2.72
CA GLU A 98 4.38 -17.25 3.67
C GLU A 98 4.40 -15.71 3.67
N GLY A 99 5.13 -15.14 4.63
CA GLY A 99 5.34 -13.70 4.74
C GLY A 99 4.41 -13.01 5.74
N VAL A 100 4.85 -11.82 6.18
CA VAL A 100 4.26 -11.00 7.23
C VAL A 100 4.44 -9.51 6.92
N ASP A 101 3.89 -8.66 7.78
CA ASP A 101 4.13 -7.22 7.71
C ASP A 101 5.57 -6.89 8.13
N VAL A 102 6.22 -5.99 7.39
CA VAL A 102 7.59 -5.51 7.64
C VAL A 102 7.55 -4.02 7.97
N LYS A 103 8.20 -3.65 9.07
CA LYS A 103 8.12 -2.32 9.68
C LYS A 103 9.52 -1.74 9.83
N ASN A 104 9.81 -0.65 9.11
CA ASN A 104 10.96 0.21 9.36
C ASN A 104 10.78 1.56 8.66
N ALA A 105 9.88 2.40 9.16
CA ALA A 105 9.46 3.63 8.48
C ALA A 105 9.16 3.39 6.97
N CYS A 106 9.52 4.33 6.10
CA CYS A 106 9.44 4.19 4.64
C CYS A 106 10.29 3.03 4.07
N PHE A 107 11.27 2.49 4.81
CA PHE A 107 12.14 1.40 4.33
C PHE A 107 11.46 0.03 4.39
N GLY A 108 10.34 -0.11 5.12
CA GLY A 108 9.63 -1.39 5.24
C GLY A 108 9.27 -2.02 3.88
N GLY A 109 8.94 -1.20 2.87
CA GLY A 109 8.67 -1.65 1.51
C GLY A 109 9.87 -2.30 0.84
N THR A 110 11.05 -1.67 0.94
CA THR A 110 12.30 -2.22 0.38
C THR A 110 12.69 -3.52 1.06
N GLN A 111 12.56 -3.61 2.39
CA GLN A 111 12.87 -4.84 3.11
C GLN A 111 11.91 -5.99 2.74
N ALA A 112 10.61 -5.70 2.57
CA ALA A 112 9.65 -6.69 2.09
C ALA A 112 9.98 -7.21 0.68
N LEU A 113 10.47 -6.32 -0.20
CA LEU A 113 10.95 -6.71 -1.53
C LEU A 113 12.17 -7.63 -1.44
N PHE A 114 13.16 -7.32 -0.61
CA PHE A 114 14.32 -8.20 -0.44
C PHE A 114 13.93 -9.56 0.15
N HIS A 115 13.01 -9.61 1.13
CA HIS A 115 12.50 -10.88 1.62
C HIS A 115 11.84 -11.72 0.51
N ALA A 116 11.08 -11.10 -0.39
CA ALA A 116 10.46 -11.81 -1.50
C ALA A 116 11.50 -12.37 -2.48
N VAL A 117 12.55 -11.60 -2.78
CA VAL A 117 13.68 -12.05 -3.61
C VAL A 117 14.42 -13.21 -2.94
N ASP A 118 14.77 -13.07 -1.67
CA ASP A 118 15.45 -14.11 -0.89
C ASP A 118 14.61 -15.39 -0.81
N TRP A 119 13.29 -15.26 -0.60
CA TRP A 119 12.37 -16.40 -0.59
C TRP A 119 12.35 -17.13 -1.94
N VAL A 120 12.37 -16.41 -3.06
CA VAL A 120 12.48 -17.02 -4.40
C VAL A 120 13.81 -17.77 -4.54
N TYR A 121 14.93 -17.16 -4.14
CA TYR A 121 16.25 -17.81 -4.24
C TYR A 121 16.40 -19.02 -3.32
N ALA A 122 15.76 -19.03 -2.15
CA ALA A 122 15.80 -20.14 -1.21
C ALA A 122 14.97 -21.35 -1.68
N ASN A 123 13.97 -21.12 -2.53
CA ASN A 123 13.03 -22.12 -3.04
C ASN A 123 13.21 -22.43 -4.54
N TRP A 124 14.28 -21.92 -5.15
CA TRP A 124 14.69 -22.21 -6.52
C TRP A 124 15.56 -23.49 -6.58
#